data_AF-A0A9D0J5E8-F1
#
_entry.id   AF-A0A9D0J5E8-F1
#
_cell.length_a   1.000
_cell.length_b   1.000
_cell.length_c   1.000
_cell.angle_alpha   90.00
_cell.angle_beta   90.00
_cell.angle_gamma   90.00
#
_symmetry.space_group_name_H-M   'P 1'
#
loop_
_entity.id
_entity.type
_entity.pdbx_description
1 polymer ?
#
loop_
_entity_poly.entity_id
_entity_poly.type
_entity_poly.pdbx_seq_one_letter_code
_entity_poly.pdbx_strand_id
1 'polypeptide(L)'
;MLRMNYISLMTGLTAVVLLAGCGGGTSGGATGLSAYLFDSAVEGSRYFGSQGSSGKTDAQGRFLFQKGETLTFTLGKMPLGSVTLSESADGSVITPVELIKGSLQAAYSDEDINDERVTALLQVLQTADANQDPKDGIQITEAASDQIDLVLGDTAVVSVDPEAVAAALGRQLVSKEEAVSHFEKTVKELGREKVTTEPQNDDSASESSASEADSSGSDVSESSSSETDEDTEQTKSDSSSSSSADVEVKSESSQSSESEEGDHPGLSASSESSSSTSSSLPSSDESSSSNAAPGGYTLLAWNDLGMHCMDGRDFSVFSILPPYNNLNAQLIKKVGTSNKHMTTGVTITYRAAPSLSNRYNTTSVTDANNSLKTNFWDYVGVLFNVNSIPETGLTGNHTPDLTARALSYNVTHHWWEATGLPVTPYNDDGSKNYYPMVDVTAKDASGNVLATTRVVLPVSDEMDCSACHSSISGYAEAQPSAGWANDADAEKDFKWNILRLHDQKFPTAVSDHQADLKAAGYNGYDSTGLEATAQNGHPVLCATCHGSNALPGTGIAGIKPLTESIHSLHANVTDPTNGQTLNSSTNRSACKHPLGQTIRNAAKEKNLTELVVENFQAIAGHGVRGEIDGRTYVIG
;
A
#
# COMPACT_ATOMS: atom_id res chain seq x y z
N MET A 1 -28.00 -46.91 -35.24
CA MET A 1 -28.55 -46.71 -36.60
C MET A 1 -27.97 -45.40 -37.14
N LEU A 2 -27.39 -45.43 -38.35
CA LEU A 2 -26.84 -44.33 -39.20
C LEU A 2 -25.89 -43.29 -38.55
N ARG A 3 -24.55 -43.30 -38.73
CA ARG A 3 -23.71 -42.87 -39.89
C ARG A 3 -24.08 -41.53 -40.54
N MET A 4 -23.19 -40.52 -40.46
CA MET A 4 -22.56 -39.89 -41.65
C MET A 4 -21.35 -38.98 -41.31
N ASN A 5 -20.26 -39.14 -42.08
CA ASN A 5 -19.05 -38.30 -42.21
C ASN A 5 -19.29 -37.08 -43.13
N TYR A 6 -18.36 -36.11 -43.18
CA TYR A 6 -17.71 -35.43 -44.36
C TYR A 6 -16.98 -34.15 -43.84
N ILE A 7 -15.65 -34.01 -43.78
CA ILE A 7 -14.59 -33.79 -44.81
C ILE A 7 -14.63 -32.41 -45.52
N SER A 8 -13.66 -31.54 -45.16
CA SER A 8 -12.69 -30.76 -45.99
C SER A 8 -13.12 -29.87 -47.19
N LEU A 9 -12.77 -28.56 -47.15
CA LEU A 9 -12.28 -27.64 -48.22
C LEU A 9 -12.23 -26.20 -47.63
N MET A 10 -11.28 -25.28 -47.83
CA MET A 10 -10.48 -24.94 -49.00
C MET A 10 -9.09 -24.37 -48.67
N THR A 11 -8.14 -24.72 -49.53
CA THR A 11 -6.83 -24.10 -49.75
C THR A 11 -6.91 -22.96 -50.78
N GLY A 12 -6.05 -21.94 -50.60
CA GLY A 12 -5.36 -21.24 -51.70
C GLY A 12 -5.79 -19.81 -52.02
N LEU A 13 -4.98 -18.82 -51.62
CA LEU A 13 -4.66 -17.71 -52.52
C LEU A 13 -3.23 -17.21 -52.32
N THR A 14 -2.65 -16.89 -53.46
CA THR A 14 -1.25 -16.85 -53.84
C THR A 14 -0.55 -15.56 -53.45
N ALA A 15 0.74 -15.67 -53.15
CA ALA A 15 1.66 -14.56 -52.95
C ALA A 15 1.74 -13.61 -54.16
N VAL A 16 1.62 -12.31 -53.91
CA VAL A 16 2.17 -11.25 -54.76
C VAL A 16 3.26 -10.55 -53.98
N VAL A 17 4.50 -10.85 -54.37
CA VAL A 17 5.70 -10.14 -53.93
C VAL A 17 5.81 -8.85 -54.74
N LEU A 18 5.75 -7.71 -54.06
CA LEU A 18 6.28 -6.44 -54.56
C LEU A 18 7.33 -5.95 -53.56
N LEU A 19 8.60 -6.08 -53.95
CA LEU A 19 9.72 -5.39 -53.31
C LEU A 19 9.78 -3.95 -53.81
N ALA A 20 9.72 -2.99 -52.89
CA ALA A 20 10.44 -1.72 -52.95
C ALA A 20 10.74 -1.29 -51.51
N GLY A 21 12.00 -1.34 -51.10
CA GLY A 21 12.44 -1.15 -49.72
C GLY A 21 12.97 0.25 -49.39
N CYS A 22 13.09 0.53 -48.10
CA CYS A 22 14.30 1.11 -47.49
C CYS A 22 14.28 0.99 -45.95
N GLY A 23 15.32 0.36 -45.37
CA GLY A 23 15.82 0.45 -43.99
C GLY A 23 14.88 0.00 -42.85
N GLY A 24 15.08 -1.08 -42.10
CA GLY A 24 16.33 -1.70 -41.65
C GLY A 24 16.48 -1.49 -40.14
N GLY A 25 15.91 -2.40 -39.35
CA GLY A 25 16.03 -2.46 -37.89
C GLY A 25 15.40 -3.75 -37.35
N THR A 26 16.18 -4.83 -37.39
CA THR A 26 15.83 -6.21 -37.02
C THR A 26 15.13 -6.33 -35.66
N SER A 27 13.87 -6.76 -35.68
CA SER A 27 13.21 -7.39 -34.55
C SER A 27 13.89 -8.73 -34.30
N GLY A 28 14.83 -8.77 -33.36
CA GLY A 28 15.24 -10.03 -32.76
C GLY A 28 13.99 -10.73 -32.23
N GLY A 29 13.73 -11.95 -32.68
CA GLY A 29 12.63 -12.76 -32.18
C GLY A 29 12.78 -12.89 -30.67
N ALA A 30 11.95 -12.16 -29.93
CA ALA A 30 11.84 -12.31 -28.50
C ALA A 30 11.13 -13.63 -28.25
N THR A 31 11.86 -14.61 -27.72
CA THR A 31 11.30 -15.82 -27.14
C THR A 31 10.56 -15.43 -25.85
N GLY A 32 9.27 -15.10 -25.96
CA GLY A 32 8.36 -14.83 -24.85
C GLY A 32 7.00 -15.45 -25.14
N LEU A 33 6.28 -15.87 -24.10
CA LEU A 33 4.89 -16.35 -24.24
C LEU A 33 4.00 -15.15 -24.62
N SER A 34 2.89 -15.39 -25.30
CA SER A 34 1.99 -14.33 -25.75
C SER A 34 0.56 -14.58 -25.31
N ALA A 35 -0.18 -13.53 -24.98
CA ALA A 35 -1.61 -13.58 -24.69
C ALA A 35 -2.28 -12.32 -25.22
N TYR A 36 -3.61 -12.25 -25.16
CA TYR A 36 -4.41 -11.20 -25.79
C TYR A 36 -5.31 -10.50 -24.77
N LEU A 37 -5.30 -9.17 -24.69
CA LEU A 37 -6.27 -8.38 -23.93
C LEU A 37 -7.51 -8.11 -24.78
N PHE A 38 -8.69 -8.45 -24.28
CA PHE A 38 -9.88 -8.60 -25.12
C PHE A 38 -11.20 -8.22 -24.44
N ASP A 39 -11.78 -7.13 -24.93
CA ASP A 39 -13.20 -6.79 -24.96
C ASP A 39 -13.44 -6.27 -26.39
N SER A 40 -13.30 -7.15 -27.38
CA SER A 40 -12.63 -6.84 -28.66
C SER A 40 -11.12 -6.56 -28.50
N ALA A 41 -10.35 -6.66 -29.59
CA ALA A 41 -8.90 -6.47 -29.50
C ALA A 41 -8.55 -5.08 -28.93
N VAL A 42 -7.95 -5.04 -27.73
CA VAL A 42 -7.58 -3.79 -27.07
C VAL A 42 -6.16 -3.38 -27.49
N GLU A 43 -6.04 -2.44 -28.41
CA GLU A 43 -4.76 -1.87 -28.87
C GLU A 43 -4.31 -0.72 -27.97
N GLY A 44 -3.01 -0.64 -27.68
CA GLY A 44 -2.39 0.55 -27.09
C GLY A 44 -2.41 0.63 -25.57
N SER A 45 -3.03 -0.33 -24.87
CA SER A 45 -2.92 -0.44 -23.41
C SER A 45 -1.48 -0.75 -23.02
N ARG A 46 -0.92 0.02 -22.08
CA ARG A 46 0.42 -0.23 -21.55
C ARG A 46 0.34 -1.38 -20.56
N TYR A 47 1.40 -2.19 -20.49
CA TYR A 47 1.49 -3.23 -19.48
C TYR A 47 2.89 -3.33 -18.89
N PHE A 48 2.95 -3.76 -17.63
CA PHE A 48 4.17 -3.98 -16.87
C PHE A 48 4.04 -5.27 -16.07
N GLY A 49 5.11 -6.06 -16.06
CA GLY A 49 5.13 -7.39 -15.50
C GLY A 49 6.09 -7.52 -14.34
N SER A 50 5.71 -8.34 -13.36
CA SER A 50 6.51 -8.59 -12.15
C SER A 50 7.90 -9.19 -12.43
N GLN A 51 8.14 -9.71 -13.64
CA GLN A 51 9.42 -10.27 -14.09
C GLN A 51 10.07 -9.43 -15.20
N GLY A 52 9.61 -8.19 -15.39
CA GLY A 52 10.20 -7.21 -16.28
C GLY A 52 9.62 -7.18 -17.70
N SER A 53 8.61 -7.99 -18.03
CA SER A 53 7.88 -7.80 -19.29
C SER A 53 7.18 -6.45 -19.27
N SER A 54 7.33 -5.67 -20.32
CA SER A 54 6.59 -4.42 -20.45
C SER A 54 6.42 -4.06 -21.90
N GLY A 55 5.39 -3.28 -22.21
CA GLY A 55 5.08 -2.90 -23.57
C GLY A 55 3.73 -2.24 -23.71
N LYS A 56 3.23 -2.24 -24.96
CA LYS A 56 1.85 -1.91 -25.30
C LYS A 56 1.23 -3.11 -26.00
N THR A 57 -0.06 -3.34 -25.81
CA THR A 57 -0.81 -4.30 -26.62
C THR A 57 -0.81 -3.87 -28.08
N ASP A 58 -0.61 -4.82 -29.00
CA ASP A 58 -0.63 -4.54 -30.45
C ASP A 58 -2.07 -4.47 -31.00
N ALA A 59 -2.22 -4.28 -32.32
CA ALA A 59 -3.52 -4.16 -32.99
C ALA A 59 -4.42 -5.42 -32.87
N GLN A 60 -3.88 -6.56 -32.41
CA GLN A 60 -4.65 -7.75 -32.11
C GLN A 60 -4.95 -7.88 -30.61
N GLY A 61 -4.59 -6.89 -29.79
CA GLY A 61 -4.60 -6.95 -28.34
C GLY A 61 -3.46 -7.79 -27.76
N ARG A 62 -2.51 -8.23 -28.57
CA ARG A 62 -1.47 -9.17 -28.14
C ARG A 62 -0.41 -8.47 -27.31
N PHE A 63 0.04 -9.13 -26.25
CA PHE A 63 1.16 -8.72 -25.41
C PHE A 63 2.08 -9.90 -25.11
N LEU A 64 3.31 -9.62 -24.72
CA LEU A 64 4.32 -10.62 -24.36
C LEU A 64 4.49 -10.70 -22.84
N PHE A 65 4.68 -11.91 -22.33
CA PHE A 65 4.85 -12.17 -20.91
C PHE A 65 5.84 -13.32 -20.64
N GLN A 66 6.31 -13.40 -19.39
CA GLN A 66 7.12 -14.49 -18.86
C GLN A 66 6.26 -15.46 -18.02
N LYS A 67 6.68 -16.72 -17.94
CA LYS A 67 5.97 -17.74 -17.14
C LYS A 67 5.77 -17.28 -15.69
N GLY A 68 4.53 -17.38 -15.19
CA GLY A 68 4.19 -17.10 -13.80
C GLY A 68 4.23 -15.61 -13.47
N GLU A 69 4.32 -14.75 -14.48
CA GLU A 69 4.38 -13.30 -14.32
C GLU A 69 2.98 -12.74 -14.09
N THR A 70 2.89 -11.77 -13.19
CA THR A 70 1.71 -10.92 -13.04
C THR A 70 1.91 -9.71 -13.92
N LEU A 71 1.02 -9.49 -14.88
CA LEU A 71 0.97 -8.29 -15.68
C LEU A 71 -0.09 -7.33 -15.15
N THR A 72 0.27 -6.06 -15.03
CA THR A 72 -0.64 -4.95 -14.76
C THR A 72 -0.83 -4.15 -16.05
N PHE A 73 -2.08 -3.94 -16.45
CA PHE A 73 -2.46 -3.15 -17.61
C PHE A 73 -2.86 -1.74 -17.19
N THR A 74 -2.57 -0.74 -18.01
CA THR A 74 -2.88 0.66 -17.72
C THR A 74 -3.43 1.42 -18.94
N LEU A 75 -4.19 2.47 -18.64
CA LEU A 75 -4.63 3.53 -19.55
C LEU A 75 -3.99 4.83 -19.03
N GLY A 76 -2.93 5.31 -19.70
CA GLY A 76 -2.03 6.27 -19.06
C GLY A 76 -1.43 5.69 -17.77
N LYS A 77 -1.59 6.41 -16.66
CA LYS A 77 -1.28 6.02 -15.28
C LYS A 77 -2.40 5.25 -14.59
N MET A 78 -3.61 5.22 -15.16
CA MET A 78 -4.74 4.53 -14.54
C MET A 78 -4.60 3.02 -14.65
N PRO A 79 -4.60 2.27 -13.53
CA PRO A 79 -4.58 0.82 -13.59
C PRO A 79 -5.93 0.30 -14.10
N LEU A 80 -5.88 -0.53 -15.15
CA LEU A 80 -7.03 -1.25 -15.68
C LEU A 80 -7.24 -2.60 -14.96
N GLY A 81 -6.21 -3.07 -14.26
CA GLY A 81 -6.22 -4.32 -13.50
C GLY A 81 -5.00 -5.18 -13.81
N SER A 82 -4.94 -6.34 -13.18
CA SER A 82 -3.77 -7.22 -13.27
C SER A 82 -4.19 -8.67 -13.44
N VAL A 83 -3.34 -9.49 -14.06
CA VAL A 83 -3.56 -10.93 -14.20
C VAL A 83 -2.25 -11.70 -14.08
N THR A 84 -2.26 -12.80 -13.33
CA THR A 84 -1.13 -13.73 -13.25
C THR A 84 -1.26 -14.83 -14.31
N LEU A 85 -0.25 -14.97 -15.17
CA LEU A 85 -0.25 -15.89 -16.31
C LEU A 85 0.77 -17.01 -16.12
N SER A 86 0.28 -18.25 -16.06
CA SER A 86 1.14 -19.44 -15.99
C SER A 86 1.65 -19.88 -17.38
N GLU A 87 2.48 -20.91 -17.42
CA GLU A 87 3.03 -21.47 -18.66
C GLU A 87 1.95 -21.99 -19.64
N SER A 88 0.79 -22.42 -19.12
CA SER A 88 -0.33 -22.87 -19.94
C SER A 88 -1.16 -21.72 -20.50
N ALA A 89 -0.75 -20.47 -20.29
CA ALA A 89 -1.45 -19.27 -20.73
C ALA A 89 -0.99 -18.73 -22.09
N ASP A 90 -0.04 -19.40 -22.77
CA ASP A 90 0.34 -19.00 -24.13
C ASP A 90 -0.83 -19.17 -25.09
N GLY A 91 -1.17 -18.09 -25.78
CA GLY A 91 -2.37 -17.96 -26.62
C GLY A 91 -3.66 -17.67 -25.85
N SER A 92 -3.63 -17.48 -24.53
CA SER A 92 -4.83 -17.20 -23.74
C SER A 92 -5.42 -15.81 -24.01
N VAL A 93 -6.73 -15.71 -23.79
CA VAL A 93 -7.48 -14.44 -23.86
C VAL A 93 -7.77 -13.95 -22.45
N ILE A 94 -7.34 -12.72 -22.19
CA ILE A 94 -7.54 -11.96 -20.95
C ILE A 94 -8.63 -10.95 -21.21
N THR A 95 -9.72 -11.03 -20.46
CA THR A 95 -10.82 -10.08 -20.53
C THR A 95 -10.84 -9.19 -19.29
N PRO A 96 -11.69 -8.15 -19.26
CA PRO A 96 -11.96 -7.37 -18.05
C PRO A 96 -12.26 -8.23 -16.80
N VAL A 97 -12.90 -9.39 -16.94
CA VAL A 97 -13.12 -10.31 -15.81
C VAL A 97 -11.81 -10.85 -15.24
N GLU A 98 -10.86 -11.25 -16.09
CA GLU A 98 -9.53 -11.70 -15.62
C GLU A 98 -8.76 -10.59 -14.93
N LEU A 99 -8.84 -9.36 -15.44
CA LEU A 99 -8.14 -8.20 -14.88
C LEU A 99 -8.66 -7.84 -13.48
N ILE A 100 -9.96 -8.02 -13.24
CA ILE A 100 -10.58 -7.81 -11.93
C ILE A 100 -10.35 -9.01 -11.00
N LYS A 101 -10.41 -10.24 -11.51
CA LYS A 101 -10.22 -11.46 -10.71
C LYS A 101 -8.77 -11.85 -10.48
N GLY A 102 -7.82 -11.23 -11.18
CA GLY A 102 -6.38 -11.52 -11.03
C GLY A 102 -5.93 -12.84 -11.67
N SER A 103 -6.82 -13.63 -12.26
CA SER A 103 -6.53 -14.99 -12.71
C SER A 103 -7.44 -15.45 -13.85
N LEU A 104 -6.93 -16.37 -14.68
CA LEU A 104 -7.66 -16.98 -15.80
C LEU A 104 -8.92 -17.72 -15.32
N GLN A 105 -10.07 -17.41 -15.92
CA GLN A 105 -11.31 -18.14 -15.68
C GLN A 105 -11.59 -19.16 -16.78
N ALA A 106 -12.34 -20.23 -16.51
CA ALA A 106 -12.77 -21.16 -17.57
C ALA A 106 -14.04 -20.66 -18.27
N ALA A 107 -14.97 -20.07 -17.51
CA ALA A 107 -16.24 -19.52 -17.95
C ALA A 107 -16.71 -18.46 -16.95
N TYR A 108 -17.68 -17.64 -17.33
CA TYR A 108 -18.24 -16.54 -16.54
C TYR A 108 -19.70 -16.83 -16.17
N SER A 109 -20.07 -16.56 -14.92
CA SER A 109 -21.48 -16.43 -14.51
C SER A 109 -22.02 -15.04 -14.88
N ASP A 110 -23.34 -14.89 -14.84
CA ASP A 110 -23.98 -13.57 -14.97
C ASP A 110 -23.46 -12.58 -13.92
N GLU A 111 -23.18 -13.05 -12.70
CA GLU A 111 -22.57 -12.25 -11.63
C GLU A 111 -21.16 -11.77 -11.98
N ASP A 112 -20.35 -12.58 -12.66
CA ASP A 112 -19.01 -12.20 -13.08
C ASP A 112 -19.02 -11.11 -14.16
N ILE A 113 -19.98 -11.20 -15.08
CA ILE A 113 -20.16 -10.26 -16.18
C ILE A 113 -20.69 -8.92 -15.65
N ASN A 114 -21.59 -8.96 -14.65
CA ASN A 114 -22.27 -7.80 -14.08
C ASN A 114 -21.60 -7.26 -12.80
N ASP A 115 -20.39 -7.73 -12.42
CA ASP A 115 -19.61 -7.14 -11.32
C ASP A 115 -19.41 -5.65 -11.60
N GLU A 116 -19.64 -4.79 -10.59
CA GLU A 116 -19.59 -3.34 -10.76
C GLU A 116 -18.21 -2.85 -11.22
N ARG A 117 -17.13 -3.54 -10.83
CA ARG A 117 -15.75 -3.20 -11.22
C ARG A 117 -15.46 -3.66 -12.65
N VAL A 118 -16.01 -4.80 -13.06
CA VAL A 118 -15.94 -5.26 -14.46
C VAL A 118 -16.71 -4.27 -15.34
N THR A 119 -17.90 -3.88 -14.93
CA THR A 119 -18.73 -2.89 -15.63
C THR A 119 -18.01 -1.54 -15.77
N ALA A 120 -17.41 -1.03 -14.69
CA ALA A 120 -16.63 0.21 -14.74
C ALA A 120 -15.43 0.12 -15.70
N LEU A 121 -14.71 -1.00 -15.69
CA LEU A 121 -13.59 -1.24 -16.60
C LEU A 121 -14.04 -1.31 -18.07
N LEU A 122 -15.17 -1.96 -18.35
CA LEU A 122 -15.78 -2.00 -19.68
C LEU A 122 -16.14 -0.59 -20.16
N GLN A 123 -16.81 0.20 -19.33
CA GLN A 123 -17.15 1.58 -19.66
C GLN A 123 -15.90 2.42 -19.96
N VAL A 124 -14.82 2.26 -19.18
CA VAL A 124 -13.55 2.97 -19.43
C VAL A 124 -12.93 2.56 -20.77
N LEU A 125 -12.80 1.26 -21.04
CA LEU A 125 -12.19 0.77 -22.28
C LEU A 125 -12.96 1.25 -23.51
N GLN A 126 -14.29 1.07 -23.51
CA GLN A 126 -15.13 1.45 -24.65
C GLN A 126 -15.28 2.97 -24.80
N THR A 127 -15.18 3.75 -23.72
CA THR A 127 -15.14 5.22 -23.80
C THR A 127 -13.78 5.75 -24.27
N ALA A 128 -12.69 5.05 -23.92
CA ALA A 128 -11.33 5.40 -24.32
C ALA A 128 -11.03 5.07 -25.79
N ASP A 129 -11.85 4.25 -26.42
CA ASP A 129 -11.77 3.90 -27.84
C ASP A 129 -11.76 5.12 -28.78
N ALA A 130 -10.86 5.13 -29.76
CA ALA A 130 -10.53 6.30 -30.58
C ALA A 130 -11.73 6.84 -31.37
N ASN A 131 -12.56 5.93 -31.89
CA ASN A 131 -13.75 6.21 -32.70
C ASN A 131 -15.07 5.99 -31.93
N GLN A 132 -15.02 5.54 -30.67
CA GLN A 132 -16.17 5.15 -29.85
C GLN A 132 -17.06 4.05 -30.47
N ASP A 133 -16.47 3.13 -31.25
CA ASP A 133 -17.16 1.94 -31.75
C ASP A 133 -16.34 0.68 -31.43
N PRO A 134 -16.53 0.08 -30.25
CA PRO A 134 -15.69 -1.02 -29.78
C PRO A 134 -15.84 -2.32 -30.60
N LYS A 135 -16.67 -2.34 -31.66
CA LYS A 135 -16.89 -3.49 -32.55
C LYS A 135 -15.76 -3.70 -33.56
N ASP A 136 -15.00 -2.66 -33.89
CA ASP A 136 -13.86 -2.76 -34.84
C ASP A 136 -12.50 -2.87 -34.13
N GLY A 137 -12.52 -3.11 -32.82
CA GLY A 137 -11.38 -3.09 -31.91
C GLY A 137 -11.51 -1.91 -30.94
N ILE A 138 -10.75 -1.95 -29.85
CA ILE A 138 -10.66 -0.82 -28.92
C ILE A 138 -9.28 -0.19 -29.08
N GLN A 139 -9.22 1.02 -29.61
CA GLN A 139 -7.94 1.70 -29.84
C GLN A 139 -7.67 2.78 -28.79
N ILE A 140 -6.74 2.51 -27.88
CA ILE A 140 -6.24 3.46 -26.89
C ILE A 140 -5.08 4.25 -27.51
N THR A 141 -5.36 5.51 -27.90
CA THR A 141 -4.33 6.38 -28.46
C THR A 141 -3.39 6.93 -27.37
N GLU A 142 -2.15 7.24 -27.74
CA GLU A 142 -1.20 7.90 -26.84
C GLU A 142 -1.72 9.28 -26.40
N ALA A 143 -2.39 10.02 -27.29
CA ALA A 143 -3.03 11.29 -26.95
C ALA A 143 -4.15 11.13 -25.90
N ALA A 144 -4.94 10.06 -25.97
CA ALA A 144 -5.96 9.77 -24.96
C ALA A 144 -5.31 9.45 -23.61
N SER A 145 -4.24 8.63 -23.60
CA SER A 145 -3.48 8.32 -22.38
C SER A 145 -2.86 9.58 -21.76
N ASP A 146 -2.21 10.42 -22.56
CA ASP A 146 -1.57 11.66 -22.11
C ASP A 146 -2.60 12.67 -21.57
N GLN A 147 -3.77 12.75 -22.20
CA GLN A 147 -4.86 13.63 -21.77
C GLN A 147 -5.47 13.17 -20.45
N ILE A 148 -5.67 11.86 -20.27
CA ILE A 148 -6.11 11.28 -19.00
C ILE A 148 -5.09 11.58 -17.90
N ASP A 149 -3.80 11.38 -18.17
CA ASP A 149 -2.73 11.66 -17.20
C ASP A 149 -2.63 13.14 -16.84
N LEU A 150 -2.86 14.02 -17.81
CA LEU A 150 -2.85 15.47 -17.61
C LEU A 150 -4.02 15.95 -16.76
N VAL A 151 -5.23 15.43 -17.00
CA VAL A 151 -6.46 15.89 -16.34
C VAL A 151 -6.64 15.24 -14.98
N LEU A 152 -6.37 13.94 -14.88
CA LEU A 152 -6.58 13.17 -13.65
C LEU A 152 -5.35 13.17 -12.73
N GLY A 153 -4.14 13.38 -13.25
CA GLY A 153 -2.93 13.45 -12.43
C GLY A 153 -2.78 12.22 -11.52
N ASP A 154 -2.71 12.44 -10.20
CA ASP A 154 -2.58 11.36 -9.20
C ASP A 154 -3.93 10.67 -8.89
N THR A 155 -5.07 11.28 -9.23
CA THR A 155 -6.40 10.63 -9.07
C THR A 155 -6.59 9.47 -10.04
N ALA A 156 -5.86 9.45 -11.16
CA ALA A 156 -5.86 8.34 -12.11
C ALA A 156 -5.40 7.01 -11.47
N VAL A 157 -4.54 7.07 -10.45
CA VAL A 157 -3.83 5.88 -9.90
C VAL A 157 -4.68 5.13 -8.86
N VAL A 158 -5.79 5.70 -8.40
CA VAL A 158 -6.51 5.25 -7.19
C VAL A 158 -7.63 4.25 -7.49
N SER A 159 -8.34 4.41 -8.61
CA SER A 159 -9.44 3.50 -9.02
C SER A 159 -9.86 3.76 -10.47
N VAL A 160 -10.54 2.79 -11.08
CA VAL A 160 -11.21 2.95 -12.38
C VAL A 160 -12.44 3.85 -12.20
N ASP A 161 -12.42 5.06 -12.79
CA ASP A 161 -13.51 6.03 -12.75
C ASP A 161 -13.96 6.37 -14.19
N PRO A 162 -15.07 5.78 -14.68
CA PRO A 162 -15.56 5.99 -16.04
C PRO A 162 -15.96 7.44 -16.33
N GLU A 163 -16.62 8.10 -15.39
CA GLU A 163 -17.08 9.49 -15.51
C GLU A 163 -15.89 10.44 -15.64
N ALA A 164 -14.84 10.23 -14.84
CA ALA A 164 -13.62 11.03 -14.89
C ALA A 164 -12.85 10.82 -16.21
N VAL A 165 -12.78 9.59 -16.73
CA VAL A 165 -12.18 9.30 -18.04
C VAL A 165 -12.95 9.96 -19.17
N ALA A 166 -14.29 9.85 -19.17
CA ALA A 166 -15.14 10.50 -20.16
C ALA A 166 -14.95 12.03 -20.14
N ALA A 167 -14.93 12.63 -18.95
CA ALA A 167 -14.70 14.06 -18.77
C ALA A 167 -13.30 14.48 -19.24
N ALA A 168 -12.25 13.72 -18.91
CA ALA A 168 -10.88 14.01 -19.30
C ALA A 168 -10.69 14.01 -20.82
N LEU A 169 -11.33 13.06 -21.50
CA LEU A 169 -11.29 12.91 -22.96
C LEU A 169 -12.27 13.84 -23.69
N GLY A 170 -13.18 14.50 -22.97
CA GLY A 170 -14.25 15.30 -23.57
C GLY A 170 -15.23 14.45 -24.40
N ARG A 171 -15.51 13.23 -23.94
CA ARG A 171 -16.34 12.23 -24.63
C ARG A 171 -17.62 11.95 -23.87
N GLN A 172 -18.63 11.44 -24.57
CA GLN A 172 -19.79 10.85 -23.91
C GLN A 172 -19.38 9.50 -23.31
N LEU A 173 -19.71 9.31 -22.03
CA LEU A 173 -19.54 8.05 -21.33
C LEU A 173 -20.45 6.98 -21.95
N VAL A 174 -19.88 5.83 -22.30
CA VAL A 174 -20.66 4.65 -22.71
C VAL A 174 -21.50 4.18 -21.52
N SER A 175 -22.79 3.92 -21.72
CA SER A 175 -23.68 3.48 -20.64
C SER A 175 -23.30 2.08 -20.13
N LYS A 176 -23.70 1.76 -18.90
CA LYS A 176 -23.45 0.44 -18.31
C LYS A 176 -24.07 -0.67 -19.16
N GLU A 177 -25.29 -0.45 -19.63
CA GLU A 177 -26.05 -1.40 -20.43
C GLU A 177 -25.39 -1.66 -21.79
N GLU A 178 -24.87 -0.61 -22.45
CA GLU A 178 -24.16 -0.76 -23.72
C GLU A 178 -22.82 -1.46 -23.54
N ALA A 179 -22.06 -1.09 -22.50
CA ALA A 179 -20.76 -1.67 -22.21
C ALA A 179 -20.86 -3.17 -21.91
N VAL A 180 -21.80 -3.56 -21.04
CA VAL A 180 -22.09 -4.96 -20.71
C VAL A 180 -22.64 -5.72 -21.92
N SER A 181 -23.56 -5.13 -22.70
CA SER A 181 -24.13 -5.82 -23.89
C SER A 181 -23.10 -6.08 -24.99
N HIS A 182 -22.10 -5.20 -25.14
CA HIS A 182 -20.96 -5.46 -26.01
C HIS A 182 -20.09 -6.60 -25.46
N PHE A 183 -19.77 -6.57 -24.15
CA PHE A 183 -18.96 -7.60 -23.54
C PHE A 183 -19.61 -8.99 -23.54
N GLU A 184 -20.92 -9.09 -23.34
CA GLU A 184 -21.67 -10.35 -23.44
C GLU A 184 -21.49 -11.01 -24.82
N LYS A 185 -21.44 -10.21 -25.91
CA LYS A 185 -21.15 -10.74 -27.25
C LYS A 185 -19.72 -11.26 -27.34
N THR A 186 -18.76 -10.51 -26.77
CA THR A 186 -17.37 -10.96 -26.65
C THR A 186 -17.28 -12.30 -25.91
N VAL A 187 -17.95 -12.45 -24.76
CA VAL A 187 -17.98 -13.68 -23.96
C VAL A 187 -18.53 -14.85 -24.76
N LYS A 188 -19.61 -14.61 -25.52
CA LYS A 188 -20.25 -15.61 -26.38
C LYS A 188 -19.35 -16.05 -27.53
N GLU A 189 -18.67 -15.11 -28.18
CA GLU A 189 -17.72 -15.39 -29.26
C GLU A 189 -16.52 -16.21 -28.76
N LEU A 190 -16.09 -15.96 -27.52
CA LEU A 190 -15.04 -16.74 -26.86
C LEU A 190 -15.53 -18.10 -26.34
N GLY A 191 -16.83 -18.36 -26.31
CA GLY A 191 -17.43 -19.58 -25.77
C GLY A 191 -17.27 -19.73 -24.26
N ARG A 192 -17.24 -18.61 -23.53
CA ARG A 192 -16.96 -18.57 -22.07
C ARG A 192 -18.22 -18.33 -21.22
N GLU A 193 -19.41 -18.52 -21.78
CA GLU A 193 -20.66 -18.51 -21.02
C GLU A 193 -20.77 -19.77 -20.14
N LYS A 194 -21.07 -19.60 -18.85
CA LYS A 194 -21.34 -20.74 -17.97
C LYS A 194 -22.73 -21.29 -18.29
N VAL A 195 -22.79 -22.45 -18.94
CA VAL A 195 -24.06 -23.15 -19.20
C VAL A 195 -24.70 -23.54 -17.87
N THR A 196 -25.80 -22.89 -17.51
CA THR A 196 -26.66 -23.32 -16.41
C THR A 196 -27.42 -24.56 -16.86
N THR A 197 -27.01 -25.74 -16.39
CA THR A 197 -27.87 -26.92 -16.44
C THR A 197 -28.96 -26.74 -15.37
N GLU A 198 -30.07 -26.11 -15.73
CA GLU A 198 -31.31 -26.24 -14.98
C GLU A 198 -31.69 -27.74 -14.93
N PRO A 199 -32.13 -28.28 -13.79
CA PRO A 199 -32.71 -29.61 -13.76
C PRO A 199 -34.01 -29.57 -14.58
N GLN A 200 -34.07 -30.37 -15.64
CA GLN A 200 -35.33 -30.64 -16.36
C GLN A 200 -36.31 -31.30 -15.38
N ASN A 201 -37.20 -30.50 -14.80
CA ASN A 201 -38.48 -31.02 -14.33
C ASN A 201 -39.36 -31.23 -15.56
N ASP A 202 -39.40 -32.49 -15.93
CA ASP A 202 -40.35 -33.09 -16.86
C ASP A 202 -41.75 -32.90 -16.27
N ASP A 203 -42.52 -31.94 -16.78
CA ASP A 203 -43.98 -32.00 -16.67
C ASP A 203 -44.63 -31.47 -17.94
N SER A 204 -45.13 -32.43 -18.69
CA SER A 204 -45.94 -32.28 -19.89
C SER A 204 -47.36 -31.88 -19.49
N ALA A 205 -47.81 -30.67 -19.84
CA ALA A 205 -49.24 -30.37 -19.95
C ALA A 205 -49.51 -29.16 -20.88
N SER A 206 -49.81 -29.50 -22.12
CA SER A 206 -50.83 -28.93 -23.01
C SER A 206 -50.99 -27.41 -23.18
N GLU A 207 -50.87 -27.02 -24.45
CA GLU A 207 -51.32 -25.80 -25.10
C GLU A 207 -52.74 -25.33 -24.70
N SER A 208 -52.95 -24.01 -24.60
CA SER A 208 -53.87 -23.28 -25.51
C SER A 208 -53.93 -21.76 -25.26
N SER A 209 -53.58 -21.03 -26.32
CA SER A 209 -54.19 -19.84 -26.93
C SER A 209 -54.99 -18.78 -26.14
N ALA A 210 -54.74 -17.53 -26.56
CA ALA A 210 -55.61 -16.33 -26.59
C ALA A 210 -55.79 -15.59 -25.25
N SER A 211 -55.89 -14.27 -25.15
CA SER A 211 -56.00 -13.14 -26.10
C SER A 211 -55.81 -11.82 -25.33
N GLU A 212 -55.61 -10.75 -26.09
CA GLU A 212 -55.49 -9.34 -25.71
C GLU A 212 -56.56 -8.76 -24.76
N ALA A 213 -56.16 -7.74 -23.98
CA ALA A 213 -56.82 -6.43 -23.73
C ALA A 213 -56.12 -5.78 -22.51
N ASP A 214 -55.31 -4.74 -22.68
CA ASP A 214 -55.70 -3.31 -22.65
C ASP A 214 -56.49 -2.89 -21.39
N SER A 215 -55.85 -2.12 -20.50
CA SER A 215 -56.36 -0.82 -20.04
C SER A 215 -55.45 -0.21 -18.98
N SER A 216 -55.00 0.99 -19.31
CA SER A 216 -54.54 2.07 -18.43
C SER A 216 -55.42 2.35 -17.19
N GLY A 217 -54.83 2.96 -16.16
CA GLY A 217 -55.52 4.02 -15.37
C GLY A 217 -55.15 4.17 -13.89
N SER A 218 -54.44 5.29 -13.60
CA SER A 218 -54.56 6.21 -12.43
C SER A 218 -54.31 5.68 -11.00
N ASP A 219 -53.37 6.28 -10.23
CA ASP A 219 -53.58 7.37 -9.24
C ASP A 219 -54.73 7.06 -8.24
N VAL A 220 -54.63 7.17 -6.91
CA VAL A 220 -54.20 8.32 -6.10
C VAL A 220 -53.99 7.92 -4.61
N SER A 221 -53.07 8.64 -3.94
CA SER A 221 -53.11 9.20 -2.55
C SER A 221 -53.38 8.36 -1.29
N GLU A 222 -52.40 8.49 -0.38
CA GLU A 222 -52.49 8.95 1.02
C GLU A 222 -53.51 8.37 2.01
N SER A 223 -52.98 7.92 3.16
CA SER A 223 -53.54 8.30 4.46
C SER A 223 -52.48 8.24 5.56
N SER A 224 -52.22 9.43 6.13
CA SER A 224 -51.56 9.64 7.41
C SER A 224 -52.54 9.36 8.56
N SER A 225 -52.03 8.84 9.69
CA SER A 225 -52.66 9.04 11.00
C SER A 225 -51.60 9.04 12.09
N SER A 226 -51.32 10.25 12.57
CA SER A 226 -50.73 10.58 13.86
C SER A 226 -51.75 10.42 15.00
N GLU A 227 -51.34 9.97 16.18
CA GLU A 227 -51.85 10.48 17.47
C GLU A 227 -50.72 10.51 18.51
N THR A 228 -50.68 11.64 19.21
CA THR A 228 -49.89 12.08 20.36
C THR A 228 -50.50 11.51 21.67
N ASP A 229 -49.92 11.52 22.88
CA ASP A 229 -49.52 12.66 23.73
C ASP A 229 -48.84 12.16 25.04
N GLU A 230 -47.95 13.01 25.58
CA GLU A 230 -47.74 13.47 27.00
C GLU A 230 -47.63 12.45 28.17
N ASP A 231 -46.88 12.59 29.27
CA ASP A 231 -46.27 13.70 30.04
C ASP A 231 -45.19 13.06 30.98
N THR A 232 -43.97 13.56 31.21
CA THR A 232 -43.51 14.74 32.00
C THR A 232 -43.21 14.46 33.50
N GLU A 233 -41.94 14.73 33.87
CA GLU A 233 -41.39 15.14 35.19
C GLU A 233 -41.42 14.20 36.42
N GLN A 234 -40.55 14.25 37.45
CA GLN A 234 -39.21 14.80 37.72
C GLN A 234 -38.88 14.44 39.20
N THR A 235 -37.60 14.45 39.58
CA THR A 235 -37.01 14.71 40.93
C THR A 235 -36.66 13.56 41.91
N LYS A 236 -35.32 13.40 42.04
CA LYS A 236 -34.42 13.56 43.23
C LYS A 236 -34.46 12.64 44.47
N SER A 237 -33.21 12.41 44.94
CA SER A 237 -32.70 12.22 46.33
C SER A 237 -33.06 10.89 47.01
N ASP A 238 -32.23 10.19 47.81
CA ASP A 238 -31.03 10.55 48.58
C ASP A 238 -30.17 9.29 48.85
N SER A 239 -28.92 9.57 49.19
CA SER A 239 -27.89 8.72 49.81
C SER A 239 -28.31 7.99 51.11
N SER A 240 -27.76 6.80 51.36
CA SER A 240 -27.00 6.47 52.60
C SER A 240 -26.55 5.01 52.71
N SER A 241 -25.46 4.87 53.46
CA SER A 241 -24.57 3.76 53.81
C SER A 241 -25.10 2.68 54.75
N SER A 242 -24.49 1.47 54.70
CA SER A 242 -24.05 0.62 55.86
C SER A 242 -23.52 -0.72 55.31
N SER A 243 -22.24 -1.08 55.36
CA SER A 243 -21.39 -1.56 56.48
C SER A 243 -21.63 -3.01 56.95
N SER A 244 -20.49 -3.70 57.21
CA SER A 244 -20.27 -4.90 58.05
C SER A 244 -20.33 -6.27 57.34
N ALA A 245 -19.46 -7.25 57.62
CA ALA A 245 -18.27 -7.36 58.48
C ALA A 245 -17.51 -8.67 58.15
N ASP A 246 -16.27 -8.69 58.63
CA ASP A 246 -15.21 -9.72 58.63
C ASP A 246 -15.60 -11.13 59.11
N VAL A 247 -14.82 -12.13 58.65
CA VAL A 247 -14.36 -13.25 59.48
C VAL A 247 -12.88 -13.55 59.21
N GLU A 248 -12.06 -13.33 60.23
CA GLU A 248 -10.66 -13.72 60.39
C GLU A 248 -10.56 -15.17 60.92
N VAL A 249 -9.64 -15.99 60.42
CA VAL A 249 -9.00 -17.07 61.20
C VAL A 249 -7.50 -17.11 60.89
N LYS A 250 -6.69 -16.87 61.93
CA LYS A 250 -5.24 -17.04 62.01
C LYS A 250 -4.85 -18.52 62.18
N SER A 251 -3.71 -18.92 61.60
CA SER A 251 -2.70 -19.70 62.34
C SER A 251 -1.32 -19.68 61.67
N GLU A 252 -0.39 -19.02 62.37
CA GLU A 252 0.99 -19.40 62.70
C GLU A 252 2.09 -19.60 61.63
N SER A 253 3.16 -18.84 61.89
CA SER A 253 4.44 -18.70 61.20
C SER A 253 5.42 -19.87 61.41
N SER A 254 6.32 -20.09 60.45
CA SER A 254 7.77 -20.20 60.70
C SER A 254 8.58 -20.03 59.40
N GLN A 255 9.76 -19.45 59.59
CA GLN A 255 10.65 -18.81 58.62
C GLN A 255 11.38 -19.76 57.66
N SER A 256 11.63 -19.29 56.43
CA SER A 256 12.96 -19.38 55.80
C SER A 256 13.10 -18.27 54.76
N SER A 257 14.11 -17.44 54.98
CA SER A 257 14.47 -16.24 54.22
C SER A 257 15.32 -16.58 53.00
N GLU A 258 14.84 -16.24 51.80
CA GLU A 258 15.67 -15.95 50.63
C GLU A 258 15.08 -14.69 49.98
N SER A 259 15.83 -13.60 50.10
CA SER A 259 15.51 -12.28 49.57
C SER A 259 16.52 -11.96 48.48
N GLU A 260 16.06 -11.84 47.23
CA GLU A 260 16.70 -10.99 46.24
C GLU A 260 15.63 -10.10 45.61
N GLU A 261 15.59 -8.85 46.09
CA GLU A 261 15.07 -7.70 45.35
C GLU A 261 16.02 -7.42 44.18
N GLY A 262 15.45 -7.29 42.97
CA GLY A 262 16.12 -6.72 41.80
C GLY A 262 15.45 -5.40 41.45
N ASP A 263 15.84 -4.35 42.17
CA ASP A 263 15.50 -2.95 41.92
C ASP A 263 16.33 -2.40 40.74
N HIS A 264 15.76 -1.42 40.06
CA HIS A 264 16.38 -0.63 38.99
C HIS A 264 17.66 0.08 39.49
N PRO A 265 18.63 0.32 38.59
CA PRO A 265 19.01 1.72 38.35
C PRO A 265 19.35 1.98 36.87
N GLY A 266 19.14 3.16 36.30
CA GLY A 266 19.47 4.47 36.86
C GLY A 266 20.89 4.85 36.45
N LEU A 267 21.04 5.39 35.23
CA LEU A 267 22.32 5.83 34.66
C LEU A 267 22.90 6.99 35.47
N SER A 268 24.00 6.75 36.20
CA SER A 268 24.89 7.78 36.70
C SER A 268 26.31 7.54 36.21
N ALA A 269 26.91 8.59 35.66
CA ALA A 269 28.31 8.63 35.26
C ALA A 269 29.24 8.44 36.46
N SER A 270 30.19 7.51 36.34
CA SER A 270 31.39 7.47 37.17
C SER A 270 32.59 7.07 36.31
N SER A 271 33.52 8.01 36.23
CA SER A 271 34.90 7.85 35.78
C SER A 271 35.63 6.84 36.67
N GLU A 272 36.18 5.77 36.11
CA GLU A 272 37.31 5.06 36.71
C GLU A 272 38.35 4.73 35.64
N SER A 273 39.56 5.22 35.91
CA SER A 273 40.76 4.89 35.16
C SER A 273 41.26 3.53 35.62
N SER A 274 41.57 2.62 34.69
CA SER A 274 42.57 1.60 34.94
C SER A 274 43.33 1.29 33.65
N SER A 275 44.62 1.07 33.86
CA SER A 275 45.70 1.09 32.90
C SER A 275 46.00 -0.29 32.31
N SER A 276 46.88 -0.28 31.29
CA SER A 276 47.48 -1.40 30.55
C SER A 276 46.66 -1.83 29.31
N THR A 277 47.21 -1.99 28.12
CA THR A 277 48.61 -2.11 27.70
C THR A 277 48.70 -1.78 26.22
N SER A 278 49.76 -1.06 25.84
CA SER A 278 50.14 -0.80 24.45
C SER A 278 50.30 -2.11 23.68
N SER A 279 49.47 -2.31 22.66
CA SER A 279 49.79 -3.16 21.51
C SER A 279 49.32 -2.45 20.25
N SER A 280 50.29 -1.84 19.60
CA SER A 280 50.22 -1.18 18.31
C SER A 280 49.72 -2.15 17.22
N LEU A 281 48.60 -1.80 16.58
CA LEU A 281 48.18 -2.31 15.28
C LEU A 281 47.93 -1.11 14.35
N PRO A 282 48.22 -1.27 13.04
CA PRO A 282 48.53 -0.15 12.16
C PRO A 282 47.31 0.70 11.81
N SER A 283 47.54 2.01 11.74
CA SER A 283 46.64 2.99 11.16
C SER A 283 46.39 2.65 9.69
N SER A 284 45.29 1.94 9.40
CA SER A 284 44.63 2.09 8.12
C SER A 284 43.69 3.27 8.25
N ASP A 285 44.16 4.42 7.78
CA ASP A 285 43.31 5.51 7.29
C ASP A 285 42.35 4.92 6.24
N GLU A 286 41.23 4.35 6.68
CA GLU A 286 40.04 4.22 5.83
C GLU A 286 39.43 5.62 5.78
N SER A 287 40.04 6.45 4.92
CA SER A 287 39.40 7.62 4.37
C SER A 287 37.99 7.21 3.96
N SER A 288 36.98 7.89 4.50
CA SER A 288 35.63 7.88 3.94
C SER A 288 35.77 8.18 2.44
N SER A 289 35.66 7.16 1.60
CA SER A 289 35.65 7.32 0.16
C SER A 289 34.33 7.98 -0.21
N SER A 290 34.29 9.30 -0.09
CA SER A 290 33.47 10.09 -1.00
C SER A 290 34.02 9.80 -2.39
N ASN A 291 33.43 8.81 -3.08
CA ASN A 291 33.67 8.58 -4.49
C ASN A 291 33.25 9.85 -5.22
N ALA A 292 34.20 10.78 -5.39
CA ALA A 292 34.04 11.94 -6.22
C ALA A 292 33.67 11.44 -7.62
N ALA A 293 32.50 11.84 -8.10
CA ALA A 293 31.95 11.39 -9.36
C ALA A 293 32.98 11.59 -10.49
N PRO A 294 33.29 10.54 -11.28
CA PRO A 294 34.07 10.71 -12.49
C PRO A 294 33.24 11.51 -13.50
N GLY A 295 33.53 12.81 -13.60
CA GLY A 295 33.09 13.67 -14.70
C GLY A 295 31.72 14.33 -14.52
N GLY A 296 31.67 15.54 -13.98
CA GLY A 296 30.61 16.52 -14.26
C GLY A 296 29.16 16.15 -13.89
N TYR A 297 28.90 15.06 -13.16
CA TYR A 297 27.56 14.71 -12.68
C TYR A 297 27.53 14.64 -11.15
N THR A 298 26.41 15.07 -10.57
CA THR A 298 26.08 14.94 -9.15
C THR A 298 24.74 14.22 -9.03
N LEU A 299 24.71 13.11 -8.29
CA LEU A 299 23.48 12.39 -7.99
C LEU A 299 23.08 12.68 -6.54
N LEU A 300 21.91 13.28 -6.38
CA LEU A 300 21.27 13.51 -5.10
C LEU A 300 20.21 12.43 -4.90
N ALA A 301 20.12 11.86 -3.70
CA ALA A 301 19.07 10.93 -3.34
C ALA A 301 18.65 11.16 -1.89
N TRP A 302 17.36 11.05 -1.60
CA TRP A 302 16.79 11.28 -0.27
C TRP A 302 15.50 10.47 -0.06
N ASN A 303 15.13 10.32 1.20
CA ASN A 303 13.80 9.90 1.62
C ASN A 303 13.04 11.15 2.12
N ASP A 304 11.75 11.25 1.83
CA ASP A 304 10.89 12.39 2.17
C ASP A 304 9.93 12.13 3.34
N LEU A 305 9.91 10.90 3.88
CA LEU A 305 9.06 10.52 5.02
C LEU A 305 9.72 10.79 6.38
N GLY A 306 11.04 10.95 6.41
CA GLY A 306 11.79 10.95 7.66
C GLY A 306 11.90 9.53 8.22
N MET A 307 11.57 9.34 9.50
CA MET A 307 11.51 8.00 10.10
C MET A 307 10.11 7.42 9.87
N HIS A 308 9.98 6.51 8.91
CA HIS A 308 8.70 5.81 8.69
C HIS A 308 8.42 4.85 9.86
N CYS A 309 7.21 4.86 10.40
CA CYS A 309 6.79 3.90 11.42
C CYS A 309 6.10 2.70 10.76
N MET A 310 6.43 1.48 11.19
CA MET A 310 5.66 0.26 10.88
C MET A 310 5.22 -0.41 12.16
N ASP A 311 4.16 -1.22 12.09
CA ASP A 311 3.45 -1.74 13.27
C ASP A 311 4.14 -2.90 13.99
N GLY A 312 5.46 -3.05 13.84
CA GLY A 312 6.21 -4.19 14.39
C GLY A 312 6.17 -5.41 13.47
N ARG A 313 6.26 -6.60 14.07
CA ARG A 313 6.32 -7.87 13.31
C ARG A 313 4.94 -8.45 13.03
N ASP A 314 3.92 -8.12 13.81
CA ASP A 314 2.59 -8.70 13.75
C ASP A 314 1.56 -7.79 13.06
N PHE A 315 0.82 -8.34 12.11
CA PHE A 315 -0.27 -7.70 11.37
C PHE A 315 -1.56 -8.51 11.48
N SER A 316 -1.62 -9.47 12.43
CA SER A 316 -2.75 -10.40 12.61
C SER A 316 -3.89 -9.83 13.46
N VAL A 317 -3.63 -8.76 14.21
CA VAL A 317 -4.63 -8.11 15.07
C VAL A 317 -5.13 -6.80 14.46
N PHE A 318 -4.23 -5.83 14.27
CA PHE A 318 -4.53 -4.59 13.54
C PHE A 318 -3.27 -4.02 12.88
N SER A 319 -3.47 -3.07 11.96
CA SER A 319 -2.43 -2.25 11.35
C SER A 319 -2.80 -0.76 11.34
N ILE A 320 -1.82 0.09 11.63
CA ILE A 320 -1.81 1.54 11.41
C ILE A 320 -0.98 1.86 10.16
N LEU A 321 0.22 1.29 10.03
CA LEU A 321 1.14 1.54 8.91
C LEU A 321 1.84 0.25 8.42
N PRO A 322 1.88 0.03 7.10
CA PRO A 322 2.61 -1.09 6.51
C PRO A 322 4.14 -0.85 6.56
N PRO A 323 4.96 -1.89 6.32
CA PRO A 323 6.34 -1.70 5.88
C PRO A 323 6.36 -0.82 4.64
N TYR A 324 7.01 0.34 4.71
CA TYR A 324 6.94 1.34 3.64
C TYR A 324 8.15 2.29 3.70
N ASN A 325 8.56 2.80 2.55
CA ASN A 325 9.54 3.86 2.42
C ASN A 325 9.46 4.50 1.03
N ASN A 326 9.86 5.77 0.92
CA ASN A 326 10.04 6.42 -0.37
C ASN A 326 11.51 6.68 -0.62
N LEU A 327 11.91 6.58 -1.88
CA LEU A 327 13.23 6.95 -2.36
C LEU A 327 13.10 7.89 -3.55
N ASN A 328 13.67 9.08 -3.41
CA ASN A 328 13.72 10.11 -4.45
C ASN A 328 15.16 10.35 -4.88
N ALA A 329 15.36 10.79 -6.13
CA ALA A 329 16.68 11.11 -6.67
C ALA A 329 16.63 12.15 -7.80
N GLN A 330 17.71 12.94 -7.92
CA GLN A 330 17.95 13.85 -9.04
C GLN A 330 19.39 13.74 -9.52
N LEU A 331 19.56 13.65 -10.84
CA LEU A 331 20.87 13.66 -11.47
C LEU A 331 21.14 15.03 -12.11
N ILE A 332 22.14 15.73 -11.62
CA ILE A 332 22.52 17.05 -12.11
C ILE A 332 23.82 16.94 -12.90
N LYS A 333 23.81 17.36 -14.16
CA LYS A 333 25.02 17.57 -14.96
C LYS A 333 25.52 18.99 -14.77
N LYS A 334 26.75 19.13 -14.29
CA LYS A 334 27.49 20.39 -14.26
C LYS A 334 28.02 20.72 -15.65
N VAL A 335 27.55 21.81 -16.24
CA VAL A 335 28.01 22.34 -17.54
C VAL A 335 28.50 23.77 -17.32
N GLY A 336 29.80 23.94 -17.06
CA GLY A 336 30.38 25.24 -16.73
C GLY A 336 29.83 25.78 -15.40
N THR A 337 29.17 26.95 -15.44
CA THR A 337 28.44 27.56 -14.31
C THR A 337 26.96 27.19 -14.27
N SER A 338 26.45 26.44 -15.25
CA SER A 338 25.05 26.03 -15.32
C SER A 338 24.87 24.58 -14.88
N ASN A 339 23.83 24.32 -14.09
CA ASN A 339 23.43 22.98 -13.67
C ASN A 339 22.25 22.55 -14.54
N LYS A 340 22.36 21.38 -15.17
CA LYS A 340 21.27 20.77 -15.96
C LYS A 340 20.74 19.54 -15.24
N HIS A 341 19.45 19.55 -14.90
CA HIS A 341 18.77 18.34 -14.44
C HIS A 341 18.62 17.35 -15.61
N MET A 342 19.05 16.12 -15.39
CA MET A 342 19.02 15.03 -16.37
C MET A 342 17.76 14.20 -16.18
N THR A 343 16.86 14.27 -17.16
CA THR A 343 15.54 13.62 -17.14
C THR A 343 15.37 12.57 -18.26
N THR A 344 16.28 12.55 -19.24
CA THR A 344 16.25 11.65 -20.40
C THR A 344 17.63 11.12 -20.72
N GLY A 345 17.70 9.95 -21.38
CA GLY A 345 18.96 9.33 -21.79
C GLY A 345 19.81 8.80 -20.63
N VAL A 346 19.20 8.67 -19.46
CA VAL A 346 19.78 8.11 -18.25
C VAL A 346 18.81 7.12 -17.63
N THR A 347 19.35 6.14 -16.92
CA THR A 347 18.60 5.24 -16.04
C THR A 347 19.13 5.44 -14.64
N ILE A 348 18.25 5.66 -13.67
CA ILE A 348 18.60 5.68 -12.26
C ILE A 348 18.07 4.41 -11.61
N THR A 349 18.90 3.72 -10.85
CA THR A 349 18.54 2.48 -10.17
C THR A 349 18.89 2.54 -8.69
N TYR A 350 18.15 1.83 -7.85
CA TYR A 350 18.48 1.54 -6.45
C TYR A 350 18.84 0.05 -6.26
N ARG A 351 19.65 -0.24 -5.25
CA ARG A 351 19.91 -1.60 -4.74
C ARG A 351 20.25 -1.54 -3.25
N ALA A 352 20.01 -2.61 -2.51
CA ALA A 352 20.44 -2.73 -1.12
C ALA A 352 21.94 -2.47 -0.97
N ALA A 353 22.29 -1.75 0.09
CA ALA A 353 23.65 -1.45 0.47
C ALA A 353 23.88 -1.81 1.94
N PRO A 354 25.12 -2.11 2.35
CA PRO A 354 25.39 -2.35 3.75
C PRO A 354 25.19 -1.03 4.51
N SER A 355 24.50 -1.11 5.64
CA SER A 355 24.40 -0.03 6.61
C SER A 355 25.76 0.29 7.23
N LEU A 356 25.81 1.31 8.09
CA LEU A 356 27.05 1.67 8.81
C LEU A 356 27.55 0.58 9.75
N SER A 357 26.70 -0.39 10.13
CA SER A 357 27.09 -1.58 10.89
C SER A 357 27.53 -2.75 9.99
N ASN A 358 27.71 -2.50 8.69
CA ASN A 358 28.09 -3.47 7.67
C ASN A 358 27.09 -4.64 7.52
N ARG A 359 25.80 -4.35 7.72
CA ARG A 359 24.70 -5.33 7.57
C ARG A 359 23.76 -4.93 6.45
N TYR A 360 23.22 -5.91 5.75
CA TYR A 360 22.26 -5.69 4.67
C TYR A 360 20.83 -5.85 5.17
N ASN A 361 19.93 -5.18 4.47
CA ASN A 361 18.50 -5.41 4.53
C ASN A 361 18.03 -5.61 3.08
N THR A 362 18.00 -6.86 2.64
CA THR A 362 17.72 -7.24 1.24
C THR A 362 16.35 -7.87 1.03
N THR A 363 15.64 -8.13 2.14
CA THR A 363 14.35 -8.81 2.18
C THR A 363 13.51 -8.26 3.33
N SER A 364 12.21 -8.20 3.11
CA SER A 364 11.20 -7.80 4.08
C SER A 364 10.49 -9.00 4.72
N VAL A 365 10.78 -10.22 4.26
CA VAL A 365 10.05 -11.45 4.61
C VAL A 365 10.72 -12.21 5.76
N THR A 366 11.91 -12.77 5.53
CA THR A 366 12.63 -13.59 6.51
C THR A 366 14.07 -13.14 6.71
N ASP A 367 14.63 -13.38 7.88
CA ASP A 367 16.07 -13.32 8.12
C ASP A 367 16.80 -14.61 7.64
N ALA A 368 18.11 -14.62 7.77
CA ALA A 368 19.01 -15.70 7.36
C ALA A 368 18.83 -16.99 8.18
N ASN A 369 18.12 -16.91 9.32
CA ASN A 369 17.73 -18.07 10.13
C ASN A 369 16.32 -18.55 9.77
N ASN A 370 15.73 -18.03 8.68
CA ASN A 370 14.38 -18.34 8.23
C ASN A 370 13.29 -17.93 9.25
N SER A 371 13.59 -16.95 10.10
CA SER A 371 12.61 -16.35 11.01
C SER A 371 11.95 -15.17 10.31
N LEU A 372 10.63 -15.03 10.45
CA LEU A 372 9.89 -13.91 9.85
C LEU A 372 10.38 -12.58 10.44
N LYS A 373 10.71 -11.63 9.57
CA LYS A 373 10.90 -10.22 9.94
C LYS A 373 9.56 -9.56 10.23
N THR A 374 8.52 -9.99 9.53
CA THR A 374 7.12 -9.61 9.75
C THR A 374 6.19 -10.65 9.11
N ASN A 375 4.97 -10.80 9.64
CA ASN A 375 3.88 -11.55 8.99
C ASN A 375 2.97 -10.67 8.12
N PHE A 376 3.35 -9.41 7.85
CA PHE A 376 2.61 -8.47 6.99
C PHE A 376 2.12 -9.12 5.69
N TRP A 377 2.98 -9.92 5.05
CA TRP A 377 2.68 -10.56 3.76
C TRP A 377 1.53 -11.56 3.80
N ASP A 378 1.21 -12.10 4.98
CA ASP A 378 0.06 -12.99 5.17
C ASP A 378 -1.26 -12.21 5.25
N TYR A 379 -1.20 -10.94 5.69
CA TYR A 379 -2.38 -10.13 6.01
C TYR A 379 -2.60 -8.94 5.08
N VAL A 380 -1.62 -8.57 4.25
CA VAL A 380 -1.70 -7.42 3.35
C VAL A 380 -2.94 -7.43 2.46
N GLY A 381 -3.39 -8.62 2.02
CA GLY A 381 -4.59 -8.72 1.18
C GLY A 381 -5.88 -8.41 1.92
N VAL A 382 -5.99 -8.82 3.19
CA VAL A 382 -7.16 -8.50 4.02
C VAL A 382 -7.11 -7.06 4.51
N LEU A 383 -5.91 -6.55 4.82
CA LEU A 383 -5.72 -5.20 5.34
C LEU A 383 -5.89 -4.12 4.27
N PHE A 384 -5.39 -4.34 3.05
CA PHE A 384 -5.29 -3.29 2.02
C PHE A 384 -6.09 -3.59 0.75
N ASN A 385 -6.84 -4.70 0.68
CA ASN A 385 -7.57 -5.14 -0.52
C ASN A 385 -6.68 -5.26 -1.77
N VAL A 386 -5.42 -5.66 -1.59
CA VAL A 386 -4.45 -5.88 -2.68
C VAL A 386 -3.99 -7.33 -2.73
N ASN A 387 -3.57 -7.81 -3.90
CA ASN A 387 -2.94 -9.12 -3.98
C ASN A 387 -1.55 -9.08 -3.35
N SER A 388 -1.28 -9.99 -2.41
CA SER A 388 0.03 -10.11 -1.77
C SER A 388 1.06 -10.64 -2.77
N ILE A 389 2.09 -9.84 -3.06
CA ILE A 389 3.32 -10.29 -3.68
C ILE A 389 4.42 -9.98 -2.68
N PRO A 390 4.99 -10.99 -1.99
CA PRO A 390 6.10 -10.78 -1.07
C PRO A 390 7.20 -9.93 -1.70
N GLU A 391 7.79 -9.05 -0.89
CA GLU A 391 8.79 -8.06 -1.30
C GLU A 391 8.29 -6.93 -2.19
N THR A 392 7.02 -6.91 -2.61
CA THR A 392 6.47 -5.84 -3.45
C THR A 392 5.54 -4.97 -2.62
N GLY A 393 5.89 -3.71 -2.41
CA GLY A 393 5.07 -2.84 -1.59
C GLY A 393 3.83 -2.34 -2.33
N LEU A 394 2.99 -1.57 -1.62
CA LEU A 394 1.64 -1.21 -2.07
C LEU A 394 1.60 -0.40 -3.38
N THR A 395 2.71 0.22 -3.77
CA THR A 395 2.82 0.97 -5.04
C THR A 395 3.57 0.19 -6.13
N GLY A 396 3.82 -1.10 -5.94
CA GLY A 396 4.44 -2.00 -6.91
C GLY A 396 5.97 -1.99 -6.91
N ASN A 397 6.63 -1.15 -6.10
CA ASN A 397 8.08 -1.14 -5.99
C ASN A 397 8.57 -2.22 -5.03
N HIS A 398 9.67 -2.87 -5.39
CA HIS A 398 10.20 -4.00 -4.65
C HIS A 398 11.15 -3.56 -3.54
N THR A 399 11.22 -4.31 -2.44
CA THR A 399 12.24 -4.18 -1.39
C THR A 399 13.62 -4.03 -2.03
N PRO A 400 14.49 -3.13 -1.55
CA PRO A 400 15.86 -3.11 -2.01
C PRO A 400 16.49 -4.50 -1.81
N ASP A 401 16.98 -5.11 -2.88
CA ASP A 401 17.76 -6.35 -2.84
C ASP A 401 19.11 -6.10 -3.53
N LEU A 402 19.90 -7.15 -3.77
CA LEU A 402 21.19 -7.00 -4.47
C LEU A 402 21.05 -6.74 -5.97
N THR A 403 19.83 -6.82 -6.51
CA THR A 403 19.52 -6.54 -7.91
C THR A 403 19.25 -5.04 -8.08
N ALA A 404 19.82 -4.43 -9.11
CA ALA A 404 19.55 -3.03 -9.41
C ALA A 404 18.13 -2.87 -9.98
N ARG A 405 17.30 -2.05 -9.34
CA ARG A 405 15.90 -1.80 -9.70
C ARG A 405 15.74 -0.33 -10.11
N ALA A 406 15.00 -0.08 -11.18
CA ALA A 406 14.85 1.27 -11.73
C ALA A 406 14.00 2.17 -10.83
N LEU A 407 14.34 3.45 -10.76
CA LEU A 407 13.43 4.50 -10.33
C LEU A 407 12.65 5.02 -11.55
N SER A 408 11.43 5.48 -11.32
CA SER A 408 10.55 6.08 -12.32
C SER A 408 10.66 7.60 -12.28
N TYR A 409 10.64 8.28 -13.44
CA TYR A 409 10.67 9.74 -13.46
C TYR A 409 9.28 10.33 -13.17
N ASN A 410 9.15 11.07 -12.08
CA ASN A 410 7.96 11.85 -11.74
C ASN A 410 8.05 13.24 -12.39
N VAL A 411 7.20 13.47 -13.39
CA VAL A 411 7.13 14.72 -14.14
C VAL A 411 6.57 15.88 -13.33
N THR A 412 5.73 15.62 -12.33
CA THR A 412 5.08 16.62 -11.47
C THR A 412 6.08 17.18 -10.46
N HIS A 413 6.84 16.30 -9.80
CA HIS A 413 7.81 16.68 -8.78
C HIS A 413 9.21 16.95 -9.36
N HIS A 414 9.40 16.65 -10.64
CA HIS A 414 10.68 16.79 -11.33
C HIS A 414 11.82 16.02 -10.65
N TRP A 415 11.61 14.75 -10.33
CA TRP A 415 12.64 13.85 -9.80
C TRP A 415 12.40 12.40 -10.22
N TRP A 416 13.35 11.53 -9.94
CA TRP A 416 13.21 10.08 -10.06
C TRP A 416 12.77 9.51 -8.72
N GLU A 417 11.82 8.58 -8.69
CA GLU A 417 11.27 8.04 -7.45
C GLU A 417 10.97 6.54 -7.52
N ALA A 418 11.00 5.92 -6.34
CA ALA A 418 10.41 4.63 -6.05
C ALA A 418 9.71 4.78 -4.69
N THR A 419 8.38 4.82 -4.71
CA THR A 419 7.55 4.95 -3.50
C THR A 419 7.23 3.57 -2.94
N GLY A 420 6.78 3.49 -1.69
CA GLY A 420 6.26 2.25 -1.12
C GLY A 420 7.21 1.07 -1.13
N LEU A 421 8.51 1.31 -0.95
CA LEU A 421 9.51 0.26 -0.74
C LEU A 421 9.26 -0.41 0.61
N PRO A 422 8.93 -1.72 0.67
CA PRO A 422 8.60 -2.36 1.94
C PRO A 422 9.88 -2.71 2.71
N VAL A 423 10.42 -1.73 3.43
CA VAL A 423 11.63 -1.90 4.25
C VAL A 423 11.24 -2.14 5.71
N THR A 424 11.98 -2.99 6.41
CA THR A 424 11.75 -3.31 7.84
C THR A 424 12.93 -2.84 8.70
N PRO A 425 12.77 -2.65 10.02
CA PRO A 425 13.88 -2.28 10.91
C PRO A 425 14.76 -3.47 11.29
N TYR A 426 14.79 -4.53 10.47
CA TYR A 426 15.55 -5.75 10.73
C TYR A 426 16.47 -6.07 9.54
N ASN A 427 17.76 -6.20 9.82
CA ASN A 427 18.74 -6.68 8.85
C ASN A 427 18.49 -8.15 8.53
N ASP A 428 19.15 -8.64 7.49
CA ASP A 428 19.04 -10.03 7.02
C ASP A 428 19.59 -11.04 8.02
N ASP A 429 20.37 -10.63 9.02
CA ASP A 429 20.81 -11.50 10.12
C ASP A 429 19.88 -11.45 11.35
N GLY A 430 18.74 -10.76 11.24
CA GLY A 430 17.76 -10.58 12.31
C GLY A 430 18.07 -9.42 13.26
N SER A 431 19.25 -8.80 13.17
CA SER A 431 19.62 -7.67 14.02
C SER A 431 18.78 -6.42 13.72
N LYS A 432 18.43 -5.68 14.77
CA LYS A 432 17.67 -4.43 14.66
C LYS A 432 18.52 -3.33 14.02
N ASN A 433 17.95 -2.61 13.06
CA ASN A 433 18.56 -1.45 12.41
C ASN A 433 17.49 -0.53 11.80
N TYR A 434 17.33 0.66 12.38
CA TYR A 434 16.39 1.68 11.90
C TYR A 434 16.90 2.49 10.71
N TYR A 435 18.12 2.23 10.27
CA TYR A 435 18.81 2.98 9.22
C TYR A 435 19.35 2.05 8.13
N PRO A 436 18.50 1.22 7.49
CA PRO A 436 18.92 0.46 6.32
C PRO A 436 19.30 1.43 5.18
N MET A 437 20.21 1.01 4.31
CA MET A 437 20.78 1.88 3.28
C MET A 437 20.65 1.26 1.89
N VAL A 438 20.62 2.12 0.88
CA VAL A 438 20.61 1.73 -0.53
C VAL A 438 21.65 2.52 -1.32
N ASP A 439 22.27 1.89 -2.30
CA ASP A 439 23.04 2.57 -3.33
C ASP A 439 22.08 3.03 -4.44
N VAL A 440 22.12 4.31 -4.79
CA VAL A 440 21.46 4.86 -5.97
C VAL A 440 22.51 5.13 -7.04
N THR A 441 22.30 4.59 -8.23
CA THR A 441 23.27 4.67 -9.33
C THR A 441 22.59 5.19 -10.59
N ALA A 442 23.19 6.22 -11.19
CA ALA A 442 22.80 6.73 -12.49
C ALA A 442 23.72 6.19 -13.58
N LYS A 443 23.14 5.70 -14.67
CA LYS A 443 23.84 5.23 -15.87
C LYS A 443 23.38 5.99 -17.11
N ASP A 444 24.26 6.15 -18.09
CA ASP A 444 23.88 6.62 -19.42
C ASP A 444 23.21 5.50 -20.25
N ALA A 445 22.72 5.85 -21.45
CA ALA A 445 22.11 4.89 -22.38
C ALA A 445 23.04 3.76 -22.85
N SER A 446 24.36 3.90 -22.68
CA SER A 446 25.36 2.86 -22.98
C SER A 446 25.66 1.97 -21.78
N GLY A 447 25.03 2.24 -20.63
CA GLY A 447 25.23 1.51 -19.37
C GLY A 447 26.42 1.99 -18.55
N ASN A 448 27.12 3.06 -18.95
CA ASN A 448 28.24 3.60 -18.17
C ASN A 448 27.71 4.31 -16.93
N VAL A 449 28.33 4.06 -15.78
CA VAL A 449 27.99 4.76 -14.53
C VAL A 449 28.42 6.21 -14.61
N LEU A 450 27.47 7.12 -14.41
CA LEU A 450 27.68 8.56 -14.35
C LEU A 450 27.97 9.04 -12.93
N ALA A 451 27.20 8.53 -11.97
CA ALA A 451 27.34 8.84 -10.56
C ALA A 451 26.65 7.76 -9.71
N THR A 452 27.16 7.55 -8.49
CA THR A 452 26.55 6.71 -7.46
C THR A 452 26.55 7.48 -6.15
N THR A 453 25.47 7.37 -5.40
CA THR A 453 25.37 7.87 -4.02
C THR A 453 24.74 6.80 -3.13
N ARG A 454 24.90 6.93 -1.82
CA ARG A 454 24.28 6.05 -0.83
C ARG A 454 23.37 6.85 0.08
N VAL A 455 22.17 6.34 0.31
CA VAL A 455 21.12 7.02 1.08
C VAL A 455 20.49 6.04 2.06
N VAL A 456 19.99 6.58 3.16
CA VAL A 456 19.26 5.83 4.20
C VAL A 456 17.76 5.79 3.85
N LEU A 457 17.11 4.66 4.13
CA LEU A 457 15.66 4.49 4.08
C LEU A 457 15.15 4.28 5.52
N PRO A 458 14.99 5.34 6.33
CA PRO A 458 14.78 5.18 7.76
C PRO A 458 13.40 4.58 8.03
N VAL A 459 13.38 3.52 8.84
CA VAL A 459 12.15 2.83 9.26
C VAL A 459 12.27 2.36 10.70
N SER A 460 11.22 2.50 11.48
CA SER A 460 11.15 2.15 12.89
C SER A 460 9.84 1.47 13.22
N ASP A 461 9.84 0.65 14.27
CA ASP A 461 8.66 0.09 14.92
C ASP A 461 8.60 0.52 16.40
N GLU A 462 9.24 1.64 16.72
CA GLU A 462 9.23 2.26 18.06
C GLU A 462 7.94 3.02 18.38
N MET A 463 6.87 2.86 17.58
CA MET A 463 5.55 3.36 17.96
C MET A 463 4.98 2.48 19.08
N ASP A 464 5.52 2.67 20.27
CA ASP A 464 5.34 1.78 21.41
C ASP A 464 4.07 2.14 22.20
N CYS A 465 3.03 1.36 21.96
CA CYS A 465 1.76 1.44 22.71
C CYS A 465 1.80 0.57 23.98
N SER A 466 2.75 -0.36 24.07
CA SER A 466 2.79 -1.41 25.07
C SER A 466 3.07 -0.87 26.48
N ALA A 467 3.78 0.26 26.57
CA ALA A 467 4.09 0.94 27.83
C ALA A 467 2.85 1.25 28.69
N CYS A 468 1.67 1.40 28.07
CA CYS A 468 0.40 1.57 28.78
C CYS A 468 -0.59 0.43 28.48
N HIS A 469 -0.68 -0.02 27.22
CA HIS A 469 -1.72 -0.95 26.77
C HIS A 469 -1.35 -2.42 26.89
N SER A 470 -0.13 -2.78 27.30
CA SER A 470 0.18 -4.18 27.62
C SER A 470 -0.48 -4.59 28.95
N SER A 471 -0.90 -5.85 29.03
CA SER A 471 -1.46 -6.49 30.22
C SER A 471 -0.49 -6.50 31.41
N ILE A 472 0.82 -6.38 31.16
CA ILE A 472 1.86 -6.30 32.19
C ILE A 472 2.38 -4.88 32.45
N SER A 473 1.76 -3.84 31.85
CA SER A 473 2.20 -2.45 32.01
C SER A 473 2.08 -1.92 33.45
N GLY A 474 1.20 -2.52 34.24
CA GLY A 474 0.84 -2.01 35.57
C GLY A 474 -0.01 -0.74 35.54
N TYR A 475 -0.41 -0.26 34.35
CA TYR A 475 -1.18 0.97 34.18
C TYR A 475 -2.69 0.68 34.11
N ALA A 476 -3.33 0.62 35.28
CA ALA A 476 -4.73 0.21 35.42
C ALA A 476 -5.71 1.12 34.65
N GLU A 477 -5.36 2.40 34.45
CA GLU A 477 -6.18 3.37 33.71
C GLU A 477 -6.29 3.05 32.21
N ALA A 478 -5.37 2.25 31.65
CA ALA A 478 -5.46 1.74 30.29
C ALA A 478 -6.14 0.35 30.20
N GLN A 479 -6.55 -0.24 31.32
CA GLN A 479 -7.19 -1.55 31.29
C GLN A 479 -8.62 -1.45 30.71
N PRO A 480 -8.98 -2.27 29.71
CA PRO A 480 -10.38 -2.42 29.31
C PRO A 480 -11.24 -2.86 30.50
N SER A 481 -12.50 -2.41 30.56
CA SER A 481 -13.46 -2.80 31.59
C SER A 481 -13.75 -4.31 31.63
N ALA A 482 -13.61 -5.00 30.49
CA ALA A 482 -13.66 -6.45 30.37
C ALA A 482 -12.39 -7.17 30.90
N GLY A 483 -11.37 -6.41 31.30
CA GLY A 483 -10.06 -6.89 31.68
C GLY A 483 -9.07 -6.98 30.52
N TRP A 484 -7.81 -7.21 30.89
CA TRP A 484 -6.71 -7.41 29.97
C TRP A 484 -6.86 -8.68 29.11
N ALA A 485 -6.35 -8.66 27.88
CA ALA A 485 -6.32 -9.80 26.98
C ALA A 485 -5.38 -10.91 27.47
N ASN A 486 -4.23 -10.52 28.02
CA ASN A 486 -3.18 -11.43 28.50
C ASN A 486 -2.71 -12.40 27.40
N ASP A 487 -2.43 -11.89 26.20
CA ASP A 487 -1.85 -12.70 25.14
C ASP A 487 -0.40 -13.08 25.52
N ALA A 488 0.02 -14.29 25.16
CA ALA A 488 1.38 -14.74 25.41
C ALA A 488 2.41 -14.05 24.48
N ASP A 489 1.95 -13.60 23.30
CA ASP A 489 2.75 -12.76 22.41
C ASP A 489 2.62 -11.30 22.85
N ALA A 490 3.74 -10.72 23.29
CA ALA A 490 3.78 -9.36 23.81
C ALA A 490 3.33 -8.31 22.78
N GLU A 491 3.53 -8.56 21.49
CA GLU A 491 3.12 -7.63 20.43
C GLU A 491 1.61 -7.71 20.18
N LYS A 492 1.03 -8.91 20.26
CA LYS A 492 -0.43 -9.09 20.14
C LYS A 492 -1.18 -8.61 21.37
N ASP A 493 -0.59 -8.79 22.54
CA ASP A 493 -1.20 -8.48 23.83
C ASP A 493 -1.73 -7.04 23.89
N PHE A 494 -0.86 -6.06 23.66
CA PHE A 494 -1.29 -4.67 23.66
C PHE A 494 -2.24 -4.36 22.50
N LYS A 495 -2.12 -5.06 21.36
CA LYS A 495 -2.98 -4.83 20.20
C LYS A 495 -4.42 -5.24 20.51
N TRP A 496 -4.63 -6.40 21.13
CA TRP A 496 -5.95 -6.84 21.59
C TRP A 496 -6.56 -5.88 22.61
N ASN A 497 -5.75 -5.40 23.56
CA ASN A 497 -6.21 -4.45 24.56
C ASN A 497 -6.66 -3.12 23.95
N ILE A 498 -6.00 -2.66 22.87
CA ILE A 498 -6.41 -1.47 22.12
C ILE A 498 -7.74 -1.70 21.41
N LEU A 499 -7.94 -2.84 20.73
CA LEU A 499 -9.23 -3.13 20.08
C LEU A 499 -10.37 -3.21 21.10
N ARG A 500 -10.15 -3.87 22.25
CA ARG A 500 -11.11 -3.90 23.37
C ARG A 500 -11.48 -2.51 23.87
N LEU A 501 -10.48 -1.64 24.07
CA LEU A 501 -10.71 -0.27 24.52
C LEU A 501 -11.43 0.56 23.46
N HIS A 502 -11.13 0.32 22.18
CA HIS A 502 -11.84 0.96 21.09
C HIS A 502 -13.32 0.59 21.13
N ASP A 503 -13.63 -0.70 21.15
CA ASP A 503 -15.02 -1.18 21.16
C ASP A 503 -15.76 -0.74 22.44
N GLN A 504 -15.09 -0.72 23.59
CA GLN A 504 -15.68 -0.19 24.83
C GLN A 504 -16.06 1.30 24.70
N LYS A 505 -15.21 2.11 24.08
CA LYS A 505 -15.44 3.56 23.92
C LYS A 505 -16.40 3.87 22.79
N PHE A 506 -16.44 3.02 21.76
CA PHE A 506 -17.18 3.22 20.53
C PHE A 506 -17.96 1.96 20.13
N PRO A 507 -18.95 1.54 20.94
CA PRO A 507 -19.58 0.21 20.83
C PRO A 507 -20.37 -0.03 19.54
N THR A 508 -20.76 1.03 18.84
CA THR A 508 -21.53 0.95 17.58
C THR A 508 -20.71 1.36 16.36
N ALA A 509 -19.42 1.69 16.52
CA ALA A 509 -18.62 2.24 15.42
C ALA A 509 -18.58 1.30 14.20
N VAL A 510 -18.47 -0.01 14.40
CA VAL A 510 -18.44 -0.95 13.27
C VAL A 510 -19.84 -1.16 12.68
N SER A 511 -20.88 -1.29 13.52
CA SER A 511 -22.27 -1.49 13.08
C SER A 511 -22.81 -0.30 12.29
N ASP A 512 -22.51 0.92 12.74
CA ASP A 512 -23.01 2.16 12.15
C ASP A 512 -22.39 2.44 10.78
N HIS A 513 -21.17 1.90 10.54
CA HIS A 513 -20.39 2.11 9.32
C HIS A 513 -20.25 0.86 8.44
N GLN A 514 -21.07 -0.18 8.66
CA GLN A 514 -21.05 -1.40 7.85
C GLN A 514 -21.23 -1.13 6.35
N ALA A 515 -22.11 -0.20 5.98
CA ALA A 515 -22.35 0.14 4.58
C ALA A 515 -21.12 0.78 3.93
N ASP A 516 -20.49 1.73 4.63
CA ASP A 516 -19.28 2.42 4.16
C ASP A 516 -18.11 1.45 4.02
N LEU A 517 -17.92 0.56 5.00
CA LEU A 517 -16.88 -0.48 4.97
C LEU A 517 -17.04 -1.42 3.78
N LYS A 518 -18.27 -1.90 3.52
CA LYS A 518 -18.56 -2.77 2.36
C LYS A 518 -18.36 -2.04 1.04
N ALA A 519 -18.80 -0.77 0.94
CA ALA A 519 -18.58 0.06 -0.24
C ALA A 519 -17.08 0.26 -0.52
N ALA A 520 -16.25 0.33 0.52
CA ALA A 520 -14.78 0.38 0.41
C ALA A 520 -14.12 -1.01 0.19
N GLY A 521 -14.89 -2.07 0.01
CA GLY A 521 -14.40 -3.43 -0.25
C GLY A 521 -14.11 -4.27 0.99
N TYR A 522 -14.37 -3.77 2.20
CA TYR A 522 -14.12 -4.47 3.46
C TYR A 522 -15.37 -5.22 3.94
N ASN A 523 -15.54 -6.45 3.46
CA ASN A 523 -16.68 -7.31 3.79
C ASN A 523 -16.52 -8.13 5.09
N GLY A 524 -15.31 -8.17 5.65
CA GLY A 524 -14.95 -9.01 6.79
C GLY A 524 -15.14 -8.39 8.18
N TYR A 525 -15.59 -7.13 8.26
CA TYR A 525 -15.78 -6.46 9.55
C TYR A 525 -17.03 -6.96 10.27
N ASP A 526 -16.85 -7.46 11.48
CA ASP A 526 -17.92 -7.94 12.35
C ASP A 526 -18.65 -6.76 13.00
N SER A 527 -19.97 -6.70 12.80
CA SER A 527 -20.84 -5.69 13.39
C SER A 527 -20.76 -5.58 14.92
N THR A 528 -20.29 -6.62 15.62
CA THR A 528 -20.13 -6.58 17.09
C THR A 528 -18.94 -5.74 17.55
N GLY A 529 -17.94 -5.49 16.70
CA GLY A 529 -16.75 -4.71 17.07
C GLY A 529 -15.46 -5.11 16.36
N LEU A 530 -14.42 -4.32 16.58
CA LEU A 530 -13.08 -4.53 16.02
C LEU A 530 -12.37 -5.75 16.62
N GLU A 531 -12.55 -6.04 17.91
CA GLU A 531 -11.95 -7.23 18.52
C GLU A 531 -12.50 -8.50 17.87
N ALA A 532 -13.82 -8.60 17.71
CA ALA A 532 -14.47 -9.73 17.06
C ALA A 532 -14.05 -9.85 15.58
N THR A 533 -13.93 -8.72 14.88
CA THR A 533 -13.41 -8.66 13.51
C THR A 533 -12.04 -9.34 13.40
N ALA A 534 -11.09 -8.95 14.25
CA ALA A 534 -9.76 -9.54 14.28
C ALA A 534 -9.75 -11.01 14.71
N GLN A 535 -10.57 -11.40 15.70
CA GLN A 535 -10.71 -12.80 16.13
C GLN A 535 -11.22 -13.72 15.02
N ASN A 536 -12.04 -13.20 14.10
CA ASN A 536 -12.55 -13.90 12.93
C ASN A 536 -11.55 -13.96 11.77
N GLY A 537 -10.26 -13.68 12.02
CA GLY A 537 -9.20 -13.73 11.01
C GLY A 537 -9.14 -12.53 10.07
N HIS A 538 -9.87 -11.46 10.39
CA HIS A 538 -9.86 -10.21 9.63
C HIS A 538 -9.16 -9.12 10.45
N PRO A 539 -7.83 -8.96 10.35
CA PRO A 539 -7.15 -7.90 11.08
C PRO A 539 -7.67 -6.52 10.66
N VAL A 540 -7.66 -5.59 11.61
CA VAL A 540 -8.24 -4.26 11.41
C VAL A 540 -7.19 -3.31 10.85
N LEU A 541 -7.42 -2.76 9.65
CA LEU A 541 -6.66 -1.59 9.20
C LEU A 541 -7.36 -0.33 9.74
N CYS A 542 -6.71 0.39 10.68
CA CYS A 542 -7.31 1.59 11.29
C CYS A 542 -7.67 2.67 10.26
N ALA A 543 -6.91 2.71 9.17
CA ALA A 543 -7.07 3.68 8.10
C ALA A 543 -8.37 3.51 7.30
N THR A 544 -9.04 2.35 7.40
CA THR A 544 -10.33 2.09 6.75
C THR A 544 -11.41 3.07 7.21
N CYS A 545 -11.51 3.29 8.52
CA CYS A 545 -12.43 4.26 9.11
C CYS A 545 -11.77 5.63 9.30
N HIS A 546 -10.52 5.67 9.75
CA HIS A 546 -9.83 6.92 10.09
C HIS A 546 -8.88 7.36 8.97
N GLY A 547 -9.19 8.45 8.27
CA GLY A 547 -8.30 8.95 7.20
C GLY A 547 -6.85 9.16 7.67
N SER A 548 -5.89 8.82 6.81
CA SER A 548 -4.45 8.91 7.11
C SER A 548 -3.70 9.55 5.95
N ASN A 549 -2.81 10.50 6.25
CA ASN A 549 -1.95 11.10 5.22
C ASN A 549 -0.94 10.08 4.65
N ALA A 550 -0.64 9.02 5.40
CA ALA A 550 0.24 7.95 4.96
C ALA A 550 -0.44 6.97 4.00
N LEU A 551 -1.77 6.92 4.00
CA LEU A 551 -2.59 6.09 3.11
C LEU A 551 -3.66 6.99 2.47
N PRO A 552 -3.29 7.82 1.47
CA PRO A 552 -4.23 8.73 0.83
C PRO A 552 -5.43 7.99 0.23
N GLY A 553 -6.62 8.59 0.34
CA GLY A 553 -7.86 8.00 -0.18
C GLY A 553 -8.59 7.05 0.78
N THR A 554 -8.04 6.79 1.97
CA THR A 554 -8.74 6.00 3.00
C THR A 554 -9.55 6.86 3.96
N GLY A 555 -10.42 6.22 4.73
CA GLY A 555 -11.23 6.84 5.78
C GLY A 555 -12.69 7.05 5.37
N ILE A 556 -13.56 7.14 6.37
CA ILE A 556 -14.99 7.37 6.19
C ILE A 556 -15.30 8.85 6.47
N ALA A 557 -16.12 9.46 5.61
CA ALA A 557 -16.51 10.85 5.78
C ALA A 557 -17.18 11.09 7.14
N GLY A 558 -16.76 12.14 7.84
CA GLY A 558 -17.27 12.48 9.17
C GLY A 558 -16.54 11.81 10.33
N ILE A 559 -15.71 10.78 10.07
CA ILE A 559 -14.78 10.24 11.06
C ILE A 559 -13.49 11.06 11.07
N LYS A 560 -13.02 11.43 12.26
CA LYS A 560 -11.77 12.18 12.42
C LYS A 560 -10.57 11.40 11.86
N PRO A 561 -9.61 12.07 11.20
CA PRO A 561 -8.36 11.44 10.78
C PRO A 561 -7.63 10.77 11.94
N LEU A 562 -6.88 9.70 11.66
CA LEU A 562 -6.29 8.83 12.69
C LEU A 562 -5.43 9.62 13.69
N THR A 563 -4.61 10.54 13.18
CA THR A 563 -3.77 11.40 14.01
C THR A 563 -4.60 12.27 14.96
N GLU A 564 -5.74 12.80 14.52
CA GLU A 564 -6.59 13.62 15.37
C GLU A 564 -7.29 12.78 16.44
N SER A 565 -7.81 11.61 16.06
CA SER A 565 -8.47 10.67 16.99
C SER A 565 -7.53 10.22 18.09
N ILE A 566 -6.33 9.76 17.73
CA ILE A 566 -5.32 9.30 18.70
C ILE A 566 -4.90 10.46 19.60
N HIS A 567 -4.46 11.59 19.05
CA HIS A 567 -3.98 12.70 19.89
C HIS A 567 -5.09 13.26 20.81
N SER A 568 -6.33 13.34 20.33
CA SER A 568 -7.45 13.86 21.14
C SER A 568 -7.75 12.97 22.34
N LEU A 569 -7.69 11.64 22.18
CA LEU A 569 -7.96 10.69 23.25
C LEU A 569 -6.78 10.56 24.23
N HIS A 570 -5.55 10.79 23.77
CA HIS A 570 -4.35 10.64 24.58
C HIS A 570 -3.89 11.94 25.25
N ALA A 571 -4.33 13.11 24.77
CA ALA A 571 -3.84 14.40 25.23
C ALA A 571 -3.80 14.54 26.77
N ASN A 572 -4.86 14.11 27.45
CA ASN A 572 -5.00 14.25 28.91
C ASN A 572 -4.57 12.99 29.69
N VAL A 573 -4.04 11.96 29.01
CA VAL A 573 -3.52 10.76 29.67
C VAL A 573 -2.18 11.09 30.34
N THR A 574 -1.98 10.58 31.56
CA THR A 574 -0.77 10.80 32.34
C THR A 574 0.28 9.75 32.01
N ASP A 575 1.46 10.19 31.57
CA ASP A 575 2.61 9.32 31.34
C ASP A 575 3.06 8.67 32.67
N PRO A 576 3.08 7.33 32.77
CA PRO A 576 3.44 6.64 34.01
C PRO A 576 4.90 6.87 34.43
N THR A 577 5.77 7.25 33.50
CA THR A 577 7.21 7.43 33.74
C THR A 577 7.53 8.76 34.42
N ASN A 578 6.82 9.83 34.03
CA ASN A 578 7.12 11.19 34.47
C ASN A 578 5.95 11.91 35.17
N GLY A 579 4.77 11.29 35.24
CA GLY A 579 3.60 11.82 35.94
C GLY A 579 2.96 13.06 35.31
N GLN A 580 3.37 13.46 34.09
CA GLN A 580 2.78 14.57 33.36
C GLN A 580 1.78 14.07 32.32
N THR A 581 0.80 14.90 31.98
CA THR A 581 -0.09 14.60 30.85
C THR A 581 0.68 14.66 29.53
N LEU A 582 0.26 13.87 28.55
CA LEU A 582 0.92 13.82 27.24
C LEU A 582 0.83 15.16 26.47
N ASN A 583 -0.17 15.99 26.77
CA ASN A 583 -0.27 17.37 26.25
C ASN A 583 0.45 18.44 27.09
N SER A 584 1.18 18.04 28.14
CA SER A 584 1.87 18.99 29.01
C SER A 584 2.92 19.79 28.24
N SER A 585 2.76 21.12 28.19
CA SER A 585 3.71 22.02 27.52
C SER A 585 5.09 22.07 28.21
N THR A 586 5.19 21.59 29.45
CA THR A 586 6.47 21.46 30.18
C THR A 586 7.20 20.16 29.83
N ASN A 587 6.53 19.20 29.18
CA ASN A 587 7.13 17.97 28.69
C ASN A 587 7.67 18.14 27.26
N ARG A 588 8.73 18.94 27.10
CA ARG A 588 9.36 19.17 25.78
C ARG A 588 9.99 17.90 25.18
N SER A 589 10.14 16.84 25.96
CA SER A 589 10.55 15.49 25.52
C SER A 589 9.55 14.89 24.54
N ALA A 590 8.25 15.14 24.72
CA ALA A 590 7.20 14.69 23.80
C ALA A 590 7.25 15.37 22.43
N CYS A 591 7.86 16.56 22.32
CA CYS A 591 8.07 17.27 21.05
C CYS A 591 9.40 16.94 20.36
N LYS A 592 10.30 16.17 21.00
CA LYS A 592 11.60 15.85 20.41
C LYS A 592 11.47 14.57 19.60
N HIS A 593 11.55 14.71 18.28
CA HIS A 593 11.71 13.56 17.40
C HIS A 593 13.00 12.80 17.79
N PRO A 594 12.94 11.50 18.13
CA PRO A 594 14.08 10.73 18.67
C PRO A 594 15.32 10.83 17.77
N LEU A 595 15.11 10.84 16.45
CA LEU A 595 16.16 11.06 15.44
C LEU A 595 17.05 12.28 15.70
N GLY A 596 16.47 13.44 16.02
CA GLY A 596 17.25 14.67 16.23
C GLY A 596 18.16 14.59 17.47
N GLN A 597 17.71 13.88 18.51
CA GLN A 597 18.53 13.66 19.70
C GLN A 597 19.61 12.61 19.44
N THR A 598 19.29 11.52 18.74
CA THR A 598 20.23 10.47 18.36
C THR A 598 21.34 11.00 17.44
N ILE A 599 21.02 11.83 16.45
CA ILE A 599 22.02 12.46 15.57
C ILE A 599 22.99 13.32 16.38
N ARG A 600 22.49 14.13 17.33
CA ARG A 600 23.36 14.95 18.19
C ARG A 600 24.21 14.10 19.14
N ASN A 601 23.67 13.02 19.68
CA ASN A 601 24.43 12.11 20.54
C ASN A 601 25.56 11.44 19.74
N ALA A 602 25.26 10.89 18.57
CA ALA A 602 26.26 10.30 17.68
C ALA A 602 27.32 11.32 17.21
N ALA A 603 26.93 12.57 16.95
CA ALA A 603 27.86 13.63 16.61
C ALA A 603 28.82 13.95 17.78
N LYS A 604 28.32 13.96 19.02
CA LYS A 604 29.14 14.12 20.23
C LYS A 604 30.10 12.95 20.45
N GLU A 605 29.63 11.72 20.27
CA GLU A 605 30.48 10.52 20.33
C GLU A 605 31.62 10.55 19.31
N LYS A 606 31.38 11.18 18.15
CA LYS A 606 32.38 11.40 17.10
C LYS A 606 33.23 12.67 17.29
N ASN A 607 33.11 13.37 18.41
CA ASN A 607 33.79 14.64 18.68
C ASN A 607 33.59 15.71 17.58
N LEU A 608 32.43 15.69 16.90
CA LEU A 608 32.11 16.74 15.94
C LEU A 608 31.81 18.04 16.68
N THR A 609 32.35 19.15 16.18
CA THR A 609 32.08 20.47 16.74
C THR A 609 30.63 20.85 16.50
N GLU A 610 29.88 21.13 17.57
CA GLU A 610 28.52 21.65 17.48
C GLU A 610 28.60 23.11 17.04
N LEU A 611 28.10 23.40 15.84
CA LEU A 611 28.06 24.75 15.29
C LEU A 611 26.69 25.38 15.60
N VAL A 612 26.70 26.64 15.99
CA VAL A 612 25.47 27.38 16.28
C VAL A 612 24.82 27.78 14.96
N VAL A 613 23.54 27.43 14.81
CA VAL A 613 22.73 27.90 13.69
C VAL A 613 22.01 29.18 14.10
N GLU A 614 22.45 30.30 13.55
CA GLU A 614 21.82 31.61 13.71
C GLU A 614 20.73 31.82 12.66
N ASN A 615 19.80 32.75 12.90
CA ASN A 615 18.78 33.15 11.92
C ASN A 615 17.99 31.99 11.29
N PHE A 616 17.74 30.93 12.07
CA PHE A 616 17.03 29.73 11.63
C PHE A 616 15.56 30.04 11.33
N GLN A 617 15.12 29.77 10.11
CA GLN A 617 13.78 30.10 9.63
C GLN A 617 13.27 29.00 8.69
N ALA A 618 12.03 28.55 8.89
CA ALA A 618 11.34 27.72 7.90
C ALA A 618 10.94 28.56 6.68
N ILE A 619 11.21 28.03 5.49
CA ILE A 619 10.78 28.60 4.20
C ILE A 619 9.62 27.73 3.71
N ALA A 620 8.42 28.30 3.68
CA ALA A 620 7.23 27.60 3.23
C ALA A 620 7.45 26.96 1.84
N GLY A 621 7.26 25.65 1.75
CA GLY A 621 7.43 24.85 0.52
C GLY A 621 8.88 24.64 0.05
N HIS A 622 9.89 25.12 0.77
CA HIS A 622 11.29 25.09 0.33
C HIS A 622 12.29 24.77 1.47
N GLY A 623 11.80 24.14 2.55
CA GLY A 623 12.62 23.68 3.66
C GLY A 623 12.94 24.74 4.72
N VAL A 624 14.21 24.85 5.11
CA VAL A 624 14.73 25.72 6.17
C VAL A 624 15.95 26.50 5.70
N ARG A 625 16.14 27.70 6.25
CA ARG A 625 17.39 28.44 6.16
C ARG A 625 17.99 28.67 7.54
N GLY A 626 19.31 28.76 7.60
CA GLY A 626 20.04 29.16 8.80
C GLY A 626 21.42 29.65 8.43
N GLU A 627 22.08 30.33 9.36
CA GLU A 627 23.43 30.83 9.19
C GLU A 627 24.38 30.07 10.11
N ILE A 628 25.49 29.61 9.54
CA ILE A 628 26.56 28.94 10.29
C ILE A 628 27.86 29.63 9.88
N ASP A 629 28.60 30.18 10.85
CA ASP A 629 29.85 30.93 10.65
C ASP A 629 29.74 32.02 9.56
N GLY A 630 28.64 32.78 9.58
CA GLY A 630 28.39 33.87 8.64
C GLY A 630 28.06 33.43 7.20
N ARG A 631 27.80 32.14 6.98
CA ARG A 631 27.32 31.60 5.70
C ARG A 631 25.87 31.17 5.83
N THR A 632 25.04 31.61 4.88
CA THR A 632 23.65 31.16 4.79
C THR A 632 23.57 29.79 4.14
N TYR A 633 22.95 28.85 4.83
CA TYR A 633 22.57 27.53 4.36
C TYR A 633 21.07 27.51 4.11
N VAL A 634 20.66 26.91 3.00
CA VAL A 634 19.27 26.61 2.68
C VAL A 634 19.19 25.11 2.44
N ILE A 635 18.32 24.43 3.18
CA ILE A 635 18.14 22.98 3.15
C ILE A 635 16.65 22.75 2.91
N GLY A 636 16.28 22.22 1.76
CA GLY A 636 14.89 21.99 1.38
C GLY A 636 14.76 20.91 0.34
#